data_AF-A0A8T1WDQ9-F1
#
_entry.id   AF-A0A8T1WDQ9-F1
#
_cell.length_a   1.000
_cell.length_b   1.000
_cell.length_c   1.000
_cell.angle_alpha   90.00
_cell.angle_beta   90.00
_cell.angle_gamma   90.00
#
_symmetry.space_group_name_H-M   'P 1'
#
loop_
_entity.id
_entity.type
_entity.pdbx_description
1 polymer ?
#
loop_
_entity_poly.entity_id
_entity_poly.type
_entity_poly.pdbx_seq_one_letter_code
_entity_poly.pdbx_strand_id
1 'polypeptide(L)'
;MQPNTATIKAVEASMHNALSRSAIAYNTGADTVDNGRDVFNRLGDGIKEVREALEAEGTDNAASKSALLLDPNTFTEFTTTVEAMGEAFTEAEMARLEGEQHLHRLIAMTAAATELPAQERTRLGRIIKAAQTNVSQFRALIKKRQDFLNFLDTFFFFFNMVHLLRRQSHVLGQLKAPGTLL
;
A
#
# COMPACT_ATOMS: atom_id res chain seq x y z
N MET A 1 -8.28 32.55 26.01
CA MET A 1 -9.65 31.99 26.04
C MET A 1 -9.58 30.60 26.62
N GLN A 2 -10.30 30.30 27.71
CA GLN A 2 -10.41 28.93 28.20
C GLN A 2 -11.28 28.10 27.24
N PRO A 3 -10.91 26.85 26.91
CA PRO A 3 -11.71 26.00 26.04
C PRO A 3 -13.05 25.66 26.71
N ASN A 4 -14.16 26.01 26.05
CA ASN A 4 -15.49 25.66 26.53
C ASN A 4 -15.92 24.27 26.04
N THR A 5 -17.01 23.74 26.60
CA THR A 5 -17.53 22.40 26.28
C THR A 5 -17.91 22.25 24.80
N ALA A 6 -18.39 23.31 24.14
CA ALA A 6 -18.76 23.26 22.73
C ALA A 6 -17.52 23.07 21.84
N THR A 7 -16.43 23.77 22.12
CA THR A 7 -15.16 23.60 21.38
C THR A 7 -14.58 22.21 21.59
N ILE A 8 -14.67 21.64 22.79
CA ILE A 8 -14.20 20.28 23.08
C ILE A 8 -14.98 19.26 22.26
N LYS A 9 -16.31 19.36 22.23
CA LYS A 9 -17.17 18.47 21.44
C LYS A 9 -16.91 18.58 19.94
N ALA A 10 -16.63 19.77 19.43
CA ALA A 10 -16.27 19.96 18.03
C ALA A 10 -14.97 19.22 17.67
N VAL A 11 -13.93 19.31 18.51
CA VAL A 11 -12.66 18.59 18.30
C VAL A 11 -12.83 17.08 18.44
N GLU A 12 -13.65 16.62 19.38
CA GLU A 12 -14.03 15.20 19.50
C GLU A 12 -14.69 14.68 18.21
N ALA A 13 -15.65 15.41 17.66
CA ALA A 13 -16.33 15.03 16.42
C ALA A 13 -15.36 15.00 15.22
N SER A 14 -14.48 16.01 15.08
CA SER A 14 -13.45 16.03 14.05
C SER A 14 -12.49 14.84 14.16
N MET A 15 -12.05 14.52 15.39
CA MET A 15 -11.21 13.34 15.65
C MET A 15 -11.92 12.06 15.21
N HIS A 16 -13.19 11.87 15.59
CA HIS A 16 -13.96 10.68 15.24
C HIS A 16 -14.12 10.54 13.72
N ASN A 17 -14.46 11.63 13.04
CA ASN A 17 -14.61 11.65 11.58
C ASN A 17 -13.30 11.29 10.86
N ALA A 18 -12.17 11.85 11.30
CA ALA A 18 -10.86 11.55 10.72
C ALA A 18 -10.47 10.08 10.93
N LEU A 19 -10.66 9.54 12.14
CA LEU A 19 -10.38 8.12 12.43
C LEU A 19 -11.31 7.18 11.66
N SER A 20 -12.58 7.55 11.47
CA SER A 20 -13.53 6.77 10.65
C SER A 20 -13.12 6.75 9.17
N ARG A 21 -12.72 7.90 8.61
CA ARG A 21 -12.16 7.98 7.25
C ARG A 21 -10.91 7.12 7.09
N SER A 22 -10.00 7.16 8.06
CA SER A 22 -8.80 6.31 8.07
C SER A 22 -9.17 4.82 8.04
N ALA A 23 -10.16 4.40 8.84
CA ALA A 23 -10.64 3.02 8.85
C ALA A 23 -11.25 2.59 7.50
N ILE A 24 -12.07 3.46 6.89
CA ILE A 24 -12.70 3.18 5.59
C ILE A 24 -11.63 3.07 4.51
N ALA A 25 -10.74 4.05 4.39
CA ALA A 25 -9.65 4.03 3.41
C ALA A 25 -8.73 2.81 3.60
N TYR A 26 -8.45 2.44 4.86
CA TYR A 26 -7.68 1.23 5.16
C TYR A 26 -8.38 -0.04 4.68
N ASN A 27 -9.69 -0.18 4.93
CA ASN A 27 -10.47 -1.35 4.51
C ASN A 27 -10.57 -1.43 2.98
N THR A 28 -10.83 -0.31 2.30
CA THR A 28 -10.79 -0.25 0.84
C THR A 28 -9.43 -0.68 0.30
N GLY A 29 -8.34 -0.19 0.92
CA GLY A 29 -6.98 -0.61 0.55
C GLY A 29 -6.72 -2.10 0.83
N ALA A 30 -7.29 -2.66 1.90
CA ALA A 30 -7.17 -4.08 2.22
C ALA A 30 -7.89 -4.96 1.19
N ASP A 31 -9.08 -4.59 0.75
CA ASP A 31 -9.81 -5.29 -0.32
C ASP A 31 -8.99 -5.29 -1.63
N THR A 32 -8.36 -4.15 -1.94
CA THR A 32 -7.46 -4.03 -3.10
C THR A 32 -6.19 -4.89 -2.94
N VAL A 33 -5.66 -5.05 -1.71
CA VAL A 33 -4.52 -5.97 -1.46
C VAL A 33 -4.89 -7.42 -1.74
N ASP A 34 -6.07 -7.85 -1.32
CA ASP A 34 -6.49 -9.24 -1.51
C ASP A 34 -6.62 -9.54 -3.02
N ASN A 35 -7.20 -8.62 -3.80
CA ASN A 35 -7.20 -8.71 -5.26
C ASN A 35 -5.78 -8.70 -5.85
N GLY A 36 -4.89 -7.82 -5.37
CA GLY A 36 -3.51 -7.70 -5.85
C GLY A 36 -2.67 -8.94 -5.55
N ARG A 37 -2.93 -9.59 -4.41
CA ARG A 37 -2.31 -10.86 -4.04
C ARG A 37 -2.74 -11.99 -4.96
N ASP A 38 -4.00 -12.04 -5.33
CA ASP A 38 -4.50 -13.04 -6.28
C ASP A 38 -3.88 -12.85 -7.67
N VAL A 39 -3.76 -11.60 -8.14
CA VAL A 39 -3.05 -11.28 -9.38
C VAL A 39 -1.57 -11.67 -9.28
N PHE A 40 -0.90 -11.38 -8.16
CA PHE A 40 0.50 -11.79 -7.91
C PHE A 40 0.68 -13.31 -7.95
N ASN A 41 -0.21 -14.05 -7.30
CA ASN A 41 -0.14 -15.51 -7.27
C ASN A 41 -0.34 -16.10 -8.67
N ARG A 42 -1.33 -15.61 -9.44
CA ARG A 42 -1.54 -16.00 -10.85
C ARG A 42 -0.32 -15.70 -11.71
N LEU A 43 0.34 -14.56 -11.46
CA LEU A 43 1.58 -14.19 -12.12
C LEU A 43 2.71 -15.18 -11.82
N GLY A 44 2.86 -15.55 -10.54
CA GLY A 44 3.86 -16.53 -10.09
C GLY A 44 3.64 -17.93 -10.66
N ASP A 45 2.38 -18.38 -10.69
CA ASP A 45 1.99 -19.67 -11.27
C ASP A 45 2.26 -19.70 -12.78
N GLY A 46 1.88 -18.63 -13.50
CA GLY A 46 2.19 -18.51 -14.93
C GLY A 46 3.69 -18.51 -15.23
N ILE A 47 4.51 -17.85 -14.40
CA ILE A 47 5.98 -17.90 -14.52
C ILE A 47 6.51 -19.33 -14.29
N LYS A 48 5.93 -20.06 -13.33
CA LYS A 48 6.33 -21.43 -13.01
C LYS A 48 5.96 -22.40 -14.13
N GLU A 49 4.73 -22.34 -14.65
CA GLU A 49 4.26 -23.18 -15.76
C GLU A 49 5.12 -22.96 -17.02
N VAL A 50 5.45 -21.70 -17.34
CA VAL A 50 6.36 -21.37 -18.43
C VAL A 50 7.74 -21.96 -18.19
N ARG A 51 8.29 -21.87 -16.97
CA ARG A 51 9.58 -22.49 -16.63
C ARG A 51 9.55 -24.01 -16.80
N GLU A 52 8.52 -24.68 -16.30
CA GLU A 52 8.39 -26.13 -16.36
C GLU A 52 8.25 -26.62 -17.82
N ALA A 53 7.49 -25.91 -18.66
CA ALA A 53 7.39 -26.21 -20.09
C ALA A 53 8.75 -26.08 -20.80
N LEU A 54 9.51 -25.03 -20.48
CA LEU A 54 10.85 -24.79 -21.04
C LEU A 54 11.87 -25.85 -20.63
N GLU A 55 11.78 -26.32 -19.38
CA GLU A 55 12.62 -27.40 -18.85
C GLU A 55 12.26 -28.75 -19.50
N ALA A 56 10.97 -29.01 -19.74
CA ALA A 56 10.48 -30.24 -20.38
C ALA A 56 10.86 -30.36 -21.86
N GLU A 57 10.93 -29.25 -22.59
CA GLU A 57 11.31 -29.23 -24.00
C GLU A 57 12.84 -29.36 -24.24
N GLY A 58 13.65 -29.40 -23.18
CA GLY A 58 15.12 -29.49 -23.29
C GLY A 58 15.76 -28.25 -23.95
N THR A 59 14.98 -27.18 -24.14
CA THR A 59 15.39 -25.94 -24.77
C THR A 59 16.07 -25.03 -23.74
N ASP A 60 17.35 -25.28 -23.49
CA ASP A 60 18.20 -24.41 -22.66
C ASP A 60 18.72 -23.18 -23.45
N ASN A 61 18.08 -22.85 -24.57
CA ASN A 61 18.42 -21.70 -25.41
C ASN A 61 17.73 -20.43 -24.87
N ALA A 62 18.49 -19.33 -24.85
CA ALA A 62 18.05 -18.04 -24.30
C ALA A 62 16.77 -17.46 -24.94
N ALA A 63 16.39 -17.96 -26.13
CA ALA A 63 15.16 -17.62 -26.83
C ALA A 63 13.92 -18.25 -26.19
N SER A 64 13.98 -19.48 -25.68
CA SER A 64 12.82 -20.08 -25.01
C SER A 64 12.63 -19.45 -23.60
N LYS A 65 13.73 -19.06 -22.93
CA LYS A 65 13.71 -18.17 -21.74
C LYS A 65 13.17 -16.75 -22.02
N SER A 66 12.95 -16.38 -23.29
CA SER A 66 12.40 -15.08 -23.69
C SER A 66 10.87 -15.07 -23.86
N ALA A 67 10.21 -16.24 -23.81
CA ALA A 67 8.75 -16.37 -23.78
C ALA A 67 8.11 -16.10 -22.41
N LEU A 68 8.89 -15.56 -21.46
CA LEU A 68 8.42 -15.02 -20.18
C LEU A 68 7.72 -13.66 -20.39
N LEU A 69 6.87 -13.58 -21.43
CA LEU A 69 5.96 -12.45 -21.62
C LEU A 69 4.78 -12.72 -20.72
N LEU A 70 4.79 -12.07 -19.55
CA LEU A 70 3.58 -11.89 -18.76
C LEU A 70 2.49 -11.35 -19.69
N ASP A 71 1.31 -11.96 -19.67
CA ASP A 71 0.16 -11.45 -20.40
C ASP A 71 0.00 -9.96 -20.08
N PRO A 72 0.05 -9.06 -21.09
CA PRO A 72 -0.01 -7.63 -20.87
C PRO A 72 -1.23 -7.20 -20.05
N ASN A 73 -2.35 -7.92 -20.16
CA ASN A 73 -3.55 -7.61 -19.39
C ASN A 73 -3.34 -7.94 -17.90
N THR A 74 -2.80 -9.11 -17.59
CA THR A 74 -2.45 -9.51 -16.21
C THR A 74 -1.42 -8.55 -15.59
N PHE A 75 -0.45 -8.09 -16.38
CA PHE A 75 0.54 -7.10 -15.94
C PHE A 75 -0.11 -5.73 -15.66
N THR A 76 -0.96 -5.24 -16.56
CA THR A 76 -1.70 -3.99 -16.38
C THR A 76 -2.66 -4.06 -15.18
N GLU A 77 -3.42 -5.14 -15.03
CA GLU A 77 -4.31 -5.40 -13.89
C GLU A 77 -3.53 -5.34 -12.57
N PHE A 78 -2.36 -5.97 -12.54
CA PHE A 78 -1.47 -5.93 -11.38
C PHE A 78 -1.01 -4.51 -11.06
N THR A 79 -0.45 -3.77 -12.02
CA THR A 79 0.08 -2.41 -11.79
C THR A 79 -1.02 -1.46 -11.33
N THR A 80 -2.21 -1.53 -11.92
CA THR A 80 -3.36 -0.71 -11.50
C THR A 80 -3.79 -1.04 -10.08
N THR A 81 -3.70 -2.32 -9.69
CA THR A 81 -4.04 -2.74 -8.33
C THR A 81 -3.02 -2.24 -7.32
N VAL A 82 -1.71 -2.27 -7.64
CA VAL A 82 -0.66 -1.72 -6.77
C VAL A 82 -0.79 -0.21 -6.62
N GLU A 83 -1.06 0.53 -7.69
CA GLU A 83 -1.31 1.98 -7.65
C GLU A 83 -2.53 2.30 -6.76
N ALA A 84 -3.66 1.60 -6.96
CA ALA A 84 -4.86 1.78 -6.16
C ALA A 84 -4.65 1.44 -4.67
N MET A 85 -3.84 0.42 -4.36
CA MET A 85 -3.43 0.11 -2.99
C MET A 85 -2.59 1.25 -2.39
N GLY A 86 -1.64 1.79 -3.16
CA GLY A 86 -0.80 2.90 -2.76
C GLY A 86 -1.60 4.15 -2.40
N GLU A 87 -2.58 4.50 -3.24
CA GLU A 87 -3.48 5.62 -3.01
C GLU A 87 -4.33 5.42 -1.74
N ALA A 88 -4.94 4.26 -1.57
CA ALA A 88 -5.78 3.95 -0.42
C ALA A 88 -5.01 3.99 0.91
N PHE A 89 -3.78 3.44 0.95
CA PHE A 89 -2.97 3.49 2.17
C PHE A 89 -2.37 4.87 2.44
N THR A 90 -2.12 5.66 1.39
CA THR A 90 -1.74 7.07 1.55
C THR A 90 -2.88 7.87 2.16
N GLU A 91 -4.11 7.70 1.65
CA GLU A 91 -5.30 8.34 2.23
C GLU A 91 -5.54 7.90 3.68
N ALA A 92 -5.41 6.60 3.97
CA ALA A 92 -5.55 6.07 5.31
C ALA A 92 -4.54 6.70 6.29
N GLU A 93 -3.28 6.87 5.86
CA GLU A 93 -2.23 7.51 6.68
C GLU A 93 -2.48 9.00 6.89
N MET A 94 -2.88 9.72 5.85
CA MET A 94 -3.23 11.13 5.97
C MET A 94 -4.40 11.36 6.94
N ALA A 95 -5.46 10.55 6.82
CA ALA A 95 -6.60 10.61 7.74
C ALA A 95 -6.22 10.18 9.16
N ARG A 96 -5.31 9.22 9.32
CA ARG A 96 -4.76 8.82 10.63
C ARG A 96 -3.99 9.97 11.29
N LEU A 97 -3.13 10.65 10.54
CA LEU A 97 -2.35 11.80 11.01
C LEU A 97 -3.28 12.96 11.43
N GLU A 98 -4.31 13.25 10.63
CA GLU A 98 -5.36 14.21 10.96
C GLU A 98 -6.07 13.84 12.27
N GLY A 99 -6.47 12.58 12.43
CA GLY A 99 -7.09 12.06 13.65
C GLY A 99 -6.16 12.16 14.87
N GLU A 100 -4.87 11.88 14.71
CA GLU A 100 -3.86 12.01 15.76
C GLU A 100 -3.66 13.48 16.19
N GLN A 101 -3.65 14.42 15.24
CA GLN A 101 -3.58 15.85 15.55
C GLN A 101 -4.81 16.30 16.37
N HIS A 102 -6.02 15.88 15.97
CA HIS A 102 -7.24 16.18 16.71
C HIS A 102 -7.25 15.54 18.11
N LEU A 103 -6.71 14.33 18.25
CA LEU A 103 -6.54 13.67 19.53
C LEU A 103 -5.59 14.44 20.46
N HIS A 104 -4.43 14.88 19.96
CA HIS A 104 -3.50 15.70 20.75
C HIS A 104 -4.15 17.02 21.19
N ARG A 105 -4.92 17.65 20.30
CA ARG A 105 -5.70 18.85 20.62
C ARG A 105 -6.76 18.56 21.68
N LEU A 106 -7.48 17.44 21.59
CA LEU A 106 -8.49 17.02 22.56
C LEU A 106 -7.87 16.79 23.95
N ILE A 107 -6.70 16.13 24.01
CA ILE A 107 -5.94 15.93 25.25
C ILE A 107 -5.57 17.26 25.88
N ALA A 108 -4.97 18.17 25.10
CA ALA A 108 -4.55 19.49 25.58
C ALA A 108 -5.74 20.31 26.09
N MET A 109 -6.86 20.31 25.37
CA MET A 109 -8.07 21.02 25.76
C MET A 109 -8.73 20.44 27.02
N THR A 110 -8.76 19.12 27.13
CA THR A 110 -9.32 18.43 28.32
C THR A 110 -8.47 18.70 29.56
N ALA A 111 -7.14 18.75 29.42
CA ALA A 111 -6.22 19.08 30.51
C ALA A 111 -6.33 20.55 30.94
N ALA A 112 -6.52 21.47 29.99
CA ALA A 112 -6.64 22.90 30.26
C ALA A 112 -8.03 23.31 30.81
N ALA A 113 -9.06 22.48 30.65
CA ALA A 113 -10.42 22.77 31.10
C ALA A 113 -10.61 22.39 32.58
N THR A 114 -10.26 23.33 33.46
CA THR A 114 -10.33 23.19 34.92
C THR A 114 -11.75 23.03 35.45
N GLU A 115 -12.74 23.61 34.77
CA GLU A 115 -14.16 23.62 35.18
C GLU A 115 -15.01 22.50 34.56
N LEU A 116 -14.39 21.53 33.87
CA LEU A 116 -15.12 20.38 33.33
C LEU A 116 -15.80 19.58 34.45
N PRO A 117 -17.11 19.28 34.32
CA PRO A 117 -17.79 18.35 35.22
C PRO A 117 -17.08 17.01 35.28
N ALA A 118 -17.00 16.40 36.46
CA ALA A 118 -16.29 15.12 36.66
C ALA A 118 -16.75 14.02 35.70
N GLN A 119 -18.06 13.92 35.47
CA GLN A 119 -18.67 12.98 34.52
C GLN A 119 -18.13 13.18 33.09
N GLU A 120 -17.99 14.44 32.66
CA GLU A 120 -17.50 14.77 31.32
C GLU A 120 -16.00 14.50 31.20
N ARG A 121 -15.22 14.79 32.24
CA ARG A 121 -13.79 14.45 32.29
C ARG A 121 -13.57 12.93 32.18
N THR A 122 -14.38 12.12 32.87
CA THR A 122 -14.33 10.65 32.76
C THR A 122 -14.76 10.16 31.38
N ARG A 123 -15.79 10.76 30.76
CA ARG A 123 -16.23 10.43 29.39
C ARG A 123 -15.12 10.70 28.38
N LEU A 124 -14.53 11.90 28.42
CA LEU A 124 -13.42 12.30 27.56
C LEU A 124 -12.18 11.41 27.77
N GLY A 125 -11.87 11.05 29.02
CA GLY A 125 -10.77 10.13 29.32
C GLY A 125 -10.93 8.76 28.65
N ARG A 126 -12.15 8.21 28.62
CA ARG A 126 -12.44 6.94 27.91
C ARG A 126 -12.28 7.10 26.40
N ILE A 127 -12.78 8.19 25.83
CA ILE A 127 -12.70 8.49 24.40
C ILE A 127 -11.25 8.68 23.95
N ILE A 128 -10.47 9.47 24.69
CA ILE A 128 -9.05 9.70 24.43
C ILE A 128 -8.30 8.37 24.45
N LYS A 129 -8.53 7.53 25.48
CA LYS A 129 -7.87 6.22 25.59
C LYS A 129 -8.20 5.32 24.39
N ALA A 130 -9.48 5.24 24.00
CA ALA A 130 -9.90 4.46 22.84
C ALA A 130 -9.27 4.99 21.54
N ALA A 131 -9.27 6.31 21.35
CA ALA A 131 -8.66 6.94 20.18
C ALA A 131 -7.14 6.71 20.11
N GLN A 132 -6.43 6.76 21.24
CA GLN A 132 -5.00 6.42 21.31
C GLN A 132 -4.74 4.97 20.87
N THR A 133 -5.57 4.03 21.34
CA THR A 133 -5.50 2.63 20.91
C THR A 133 -5.72 2.50 19.41
N ASN A 134 -6.77 3.14 18.87
CA ASN A 134 -7.08 3.09 17.43
C ASN A 134 -5.95 3.69 16.58
N VAL A 135 -5.42 4.86 16.96
CA VAL A 135 -4.29 5.50 16.25
C VAL A 135 -3.06 4.57 16.23
N SER A 136 -2.75 3.94 17.36
CA SER A 136 -1.62 3.00 17.45
C SER A 136 -1.83 1.75 16.58
N GLN A 137 -3.04 1.20 16.58
CA GLN A 137 -3.39 0.05 15.74
C GLN A 137 -3.33 0.41 14.24
N PHE A 138 -3.92 1.53 13.83
CA PHE A 138 -3.87 1.99 12.45
C PHE A 138 -2.44 2.27 11.99
N ARG A 139 -1.60 2.87 12.83
CA ARG A 139 -0.18 3.07 12.51
C ARG A 139 0.54 1.76 12.22
N ALA A 140 0.33 0.73 13.05
CA ALA A 140 0.95 -0.58 12.85
C ALA A 140 0.44 -1.27 11.58
N LEU A 141 -0.87 -1.20 11.35
CA LEU A 141 -1.53 -1.80 10.19
C LEU A 141 -1.12 -1.14 8.87
N ILE A 142 -1.11 0.20 8.81
CA ILE A 142 -0.68 0.97 7.63
C ILE A 142 0.80 0.72 7.35
N LYS A 143 1.66 0.76 8.37
CA LYS A 143 3.09 0.48 8.20
C LYS A 143 3.35 -0.89 7.57
N LYS A 144 2.69 -1.94 8.08
CA LYS A 144 2.82 -3.30 7.52
C LYS A 144 2.44 -3.36 6.04
N ARG A 145 1.44 -2.57 5.62
CA ARG A 145 0.99 -2.51 4.22
C ARG A 145 1.90 -1.66 3.34
N GLN A 146 2.45 -0.56 3.85
CA GLN A 146 3.49 0.21 3.17
C GLN A 146 4.75 -0.62 2.93
N ASP A 147 5.18 -1.43 3.92
CA ASP A 147 6.31 -2.35 3.75
C ASP A 147 6.05 -3.38 2.63
N PHE A 148 4.80 -3.85 2.51
CA PHE A 148 4.40 -4.75 1.41
C PHE A 148 4.39 -4.05 0.05
N LEU A 149 3.87 -2.82 -0.03
CA LEU A 149 3.93 -2.03 -1.27
C LEU A 149 5.36 -1.76 -1.71
N ASN A 150 6.25 -1.38 -0.79
CA ASN A 150 7.66 -1.18 -1.08
C ASN A 150 8.32 -2.47 -1.62
N PHE A 151 7.93 -3.62 -1.10
CA PHE A 151 8.37 -4.91 -1.64
C PHE A 151 7.88 -5.13 -3.08
N LEU A 152 6.60 -4.84 -3.36
CA LEU A 152 6.04 -4.95 -4.72
C LEU A 152 6.75 -4.00 -5.69
N ASP A 153 6.91 -2.72 -5.33
CA ASP A 153 7.65 -1.74 -6.16
C ASP A 153 9.08 -2.20 -6.45
N THR A 154 9.77 -2.72 -5.44
CA THR A 154 11.14 -3.24 -5.58
C THR A 154 11.17 -4.44 -6.52
N PHE A 155 10.26 -5.41 -6.32
CA PHE A 155 10.14 -6.58 -7.19
C PHE A 155 9.91 -6.18 -8.65
N PHE A 156 9.06 -5.18 -8.89
CA PHE A 156 8.78 -4.65 -10.22
C PHE A 156 9.95 -3.94 -10.86
N PHE A 157 10.68 -3.11 -10.10
CA PHE A 157 11.90 -2.48 -10.59
C PHE A 157 12.90 -3.54 -11.07
N PHE A 158 13.11 -4.61 -10.30
CA PHE A 158 14.01 -5.69 -10.70
C PHE A 158 13.50 -6.45 -11.92
N PHE A 159 12.20 -6.78 -11.97
CA PHE A 159 11.61 -7.49 -13.10
C PHE A 159 11.71 -6.68 -14.40
N ASN A 160 11.32 -5.40 -14.36
CA ASN A 160 11.42 -4.49 -15.51
C ASN A 160 12.87 -4.23 -15.92
N MET A 161 13.79 -4.06 -14.97
CA MET A 161 15.21 -3.85 -15.26
C MET A 161 15.82 -5.07 -15.97
N VAL A 162 15.51 -6.30 -15.50
CA VAL A 162 15.96 -7.54 -16.16
C VAL A 162 15.39 -7.65 -17.57
N HIS A 163 14.12 -7.31 -17.78
CA HIS A 163 13.52 -7.27 -19.12
C HIS A 163 14.16 -6.22 -20.04
N LEU A 164 14.41 -5.00 -19.55
CA LEU A 164 14.99 -3.91 -20.33
C LEU A 164 16.43 -4.24 -20.75
N LEU A 165 17.25 -4.72 -19.81
CA LEU A 165 18.64 -5.13 -20.07
C LEU A 165 18.70 -6.32 -21.05
N ARG A 166 17.74 -7.24 -21.01
CA ARG A 166 17.63 -8.33 -21.97
C ARG A 166 17.19 -7.90 -23.36
N ARG A 167 16.21 -6.98 -23.46
CA ARG A 167 15.78 -6.42 -24.75
C ARG A 167 16.93 -5.69 -25.46
N GLN A 168 17.73 -4.92 -24.72
CA GLN A 168 18.91 -4.26 -25.26
C GLN A 168 20.00 -5.25 -25.69
N SER A 169 20.25 -6.32 -24.92
CA SER A 169 21.24 -7.33 -25.30
C SER A 169 20.80 -8.19 -26.50
N HIS A 170 19.51 -8.44 -26.69
CA HIS A 170 18.99 -9.10 -27.90
C HIS A 170 19.15 -8.20 -29.14
N VAL A 171 18.85 -6.90 -29.04
CA VAL A 171 19.08 -5.92 -30.12
C VAL A 171 20.57 -5.82 -30.47
N LEU A 172 21.45 -5.77 -29.46
CA LEU A 172 22.90 -5.77 -29.67
C LEU A 172 23.43 -7.10 -30.23
N GLY A 173 22.80 -8.23 -29.90
CA GLY A 173 23.10 -9.54 -30.47
C GLY A 173 22.70 -9.67 -31.95
N GLN A 174 21.56 -9.09 -32.34
CA GLN A 174 21.14 -9.03 -33.75
C GLN A 174 22.00 -8.08 -34.59
N LEU A 175 22.52 -7.00 -34.02
CA LEU A 175 23.49 -6.10 -34.67
C LEU A 175 24.89 -6.72 -34.83
N LYS A 176 25.20 -7.78 -34.08
CA LYS A 176 26.47 -8.51 -34.17
C LYS A 176 26.42 -9.75 -35.07
N ALA A 177 25.28 -10.13 -35.63
CA ALA A 177 25.23 -11.15 -36.67
C ALA A 177 25.97 -10.59 -37.90
N PRO A 178 27.18 -11.07 -38.21
CA PRO A 178 27.96 -10.50 -39.29
C PRO A 178 27.21 -10.79 -40.58
N GLY A 179 26.88 -9.72 -41.30
CA GLY A 179 26.49 -9.81 -42.69
C GLY A 179 27.58 -10.57 -43.44
N THR A 180 27.24 -11.82 -43.76
CA THR A 180 27.64 -12.49 -44.99
C THR A 180 27.19 -11.59 -46.14
N LEU A 181 28.04 -10.64 -46.52
CA LEU A 181 27.93 -9.96 -47.81
C LEU A 181 28.64 -10.86 -48.82
N LEU A 182 27.83 -11.61 -49.57
CA LEU A 182 28.18 -12.07 -50.91
C LEU A 182 28.26 -10.85 -51.85
#